data_AF-A0ABD5W884-F1
#
_entry.id   AF-A0ABD5W884-F1
#
_cell.length_a   1.000
_cell.length_b   1.000
_cell.length_c   1.000
_cell.angle_alpha   90.00
_cell.angle_beta   90.00
_cell.angle_gamma   90.00
#
_symmetry.space_group_name_H-M   'P 1'
#
loop_
_entity.id
_entity.type
_entity.pdbx_description
1 polymer ?
#
loop_
_entity_poly.entity_id
_entity_poly.type
_entity_poly.pdbx_seq_one_letter_code
_entity_poly.pdbx_strand_id
1 'polypeptide(L)' 'MLNRTRMDRYVSTALEAHSKSAVTECIRLVLIEEFTQRSAGVKAFGEDDYVRGIEVGVASRSYLRELLDEQATES' A
#
# COMPACT_ATOMS: atom_id res chain seq x y z
N MET A 1 -4.87 -15.09 5.45
CA MET A 1 -6.23 -14.64 5.06
C MET A 1 -6.70 -13.32 5.70
N LEU A 2 -6.38 -12.99 6.96
CA LEU A 2 -6.84 -11.75 7.64
C LEU A 2 -6.40 -10.43 6.98
N ASN A 3 -5.36 -10.44 6.16
CA ASN A 3 -4.71 -9.22 5.67
C ASN A 3 -5.14 -8.85 4.23
N ARG A 4 -5.69 -9.77 3.43
CA ARG A 4 -6.41 -9.39 2.20
C ARG A 4 -7.54 -8.41 2.53
N THR A 5 -8.33 -8.71 3.56
CA THR A 5 -9.40 -7.84 4.04
C THR A 5 -8.88 -6.49 4.57
N ARG A 6 -7.66 -6.46 5.12
CA ARG A 6 -7.01 -5.24 5.61
C ARG A 6 -6.48 -4.38 4.47
N MET A 7 -5.88 -5.00 3.45
CA MET A 7 -5.44 -4.38 2.21
C MET A 7 -6.61 -3.74 1.47
N ASP A 8 -7.69 -4.51 1.27
CA ASP A 8 -8.90 -4.02 0.61
C ASP A 8 -9.45 -2.79 1.34
N ARG A 9 -9.53 -2.83 2.67
CA ARG A 9 -10.02 -1.68 3.45
C ARG A 9 -9.17 -0.43 3.23
N TYR A 10 -7.84 -0.50 3.41
CA TYR A 10 -7.00 0.69 3.31
C TYR A 10 -6.91 1.22 1.87
N VAL A 11 -6.87 0.34 0.88
CA VAL A 11 -6.88 0.73 -0.53
C VAL A 11 -8.23 1.33 -0.92
N SER A 12 -9.35 0.74 -0.50
CA SER A 12 -10.69 1.31 -0.75
C SER A 12 -10.84 2.70 -0.13
N THR A 13 -10.45 2.89 1.14
CA THR A 13 -10.54 4.22 1.76
C THR A 13 -9.59 5.23 1.10
N ALA A 14 -8.43 4.79 0.59
CA ALA A 14 -7.56 5.67 -0.20
C ALA A 14 -8.18 6.03 -1.56
N LEU A 15 -8.91 5.11 -2.19
CA LEU A 15 -9.61 5.34 -3.46
C LEU A 15 -10.87 6.20 -3.30
N GLU A 16 -11.46 6.28 -2.10
CA GLU A 16 -12.53 7.22 -1.78
C GLU A 16 -12.01 8.67 -1.69
N ALA A 17 -10.77 8.85 -1.22
CA ALA A 17 -10.17 10.16 -1.00
C ALA A 17 -9.29 10.66 -2.16
N HIS A 18 -8.69 9.74 -2.93
CA HIS A 18 -7.72 10.05 -3.98
C HIS A 18 -8.00 9.29 -5.27
N SER A 19 -7.42 9.77 -6.36
CA SER A 19 -7.54 9.09 -7.65
C SER A 19 -6.86 7.72 -7.62
N LYS A 20 -7.38 6.80 -8.44
CA LYS A 20 -6.75 5.48 -8.64
C LYS A 20 -5.29 5.59 -9.08
N SER A 21 -4.94 6.58 -9.89
CA SER A 21 -3.55 6.80 -10.32
C SER A 21 -2.64 7.17 -9.16
N ALA A 22 -3.08 8.04 -8.24
CA ALA A 22 -2.33 8.39 -7.06
C ALA A 22 -2.13 7.18 -6.13
N VAL A 23 -3.19 6.39 -5.91
CA VAL A 23 -3.09 5.18 -5.07
C VAL A 23 -2.13 4.16 -5.70
N THR A 24 -2.21 3.97 -7.02
CA THR A 24 -1.30 3.08 -7.75
C THR A 24 0.15 3.55 -7.66
N GLU A 25 0.38 4.86 -7.79
CA GLU A 25 1.71 5.44 -7.66
C GLU A 25 2.26 5.25 -6.24
N CYS A 26 1.45 5.44 -5.21
CA CYS A 26 1.87 5.18 -3.83
C CYS A 26 2.32 3.72 -3.63
N ILE A 27 1.57 2.75 -4.16
CA ILE A 27 1.92 1.32 -4.07
C ILE A 27 3.23 1.04 -4.81
N ARG A 28 3.37 1.57 -6.03
CA ARG A 28 4.58 1.44 -6.86
C ARG A 28 5.81 1.99 -6.14
N LEU A 29 5.71 3.19 -5.57
CA LEU A 29 6.80 3.83 -4.84
C LEU A 29 7.25 2.98 -3.63
N VAL A 30 6.31 2.36 -2.90
CA VAL A 30 6.62 1.56 -1.71
C VAL A 30 7.20 0.18 -2.04
N LEU A 31 6.66 -0.49 -3.05
CA LEU A 31 6.99 -1.88 -3.37
C LEU A 31 8.12 -2.04 -4.38
N ILE A 32 8.29 -1.09 -5.30
CA ILE A 32 9.26 -1.19 -6.40
C ILE A 32 10.41 -0.21 -6.20
N GLU A 33 10.10 1.05 -5.87
CA GLU A 33 11.12 2.11 -5.75
C GLU A 33 11.71 2.23 -4.33
N GLU A 34 11.32 1.32 -3.42
CA GLU A 34 11.80 1.24 -2.04
C GLU A 34 11.61 2.51 -1.18
N PHE A 35 10.68 3.38 -1.56
CA PHE A 35 10.34 4.54 -0.74
C PHE A 35 9.77 4.07 0.62
N THR A 36 10.07 4.84 1.66
CA THR A 36 9.32 4.72 2.92
C THR A 36 7.84 5.00 2.67
N GLN A 37 6.95 4.41 3.44
CA GLN A 37 5.52 4.59 3.25
C GLN A 37 5.10 6.05 3.43
N ARG A 38 5.77 6.79 4.33
CA ARG A 38 5.58 8.24 4.50
C ARG A 38 6.00 9.01 3.26
N SER A 39 7.22 8.79 2.74
CA SER A 39 7.71 9.54 1.58
C SER A 39 6.94 9.23 0.31
N ALA A 40 6.53 7.96 0.13
CA ALA A 40 5.60 7.58 -0.94
C ALA A 40 4.25 8.28 -0.79
N GLY A 41 3.72 8.34 0.44
CA GLY A 41 2.48 9.05 0.75
C GLY A 41 2.55 10.53 0.43
N VAL A 42 3.59 11.24 0.88
CA VAL A 42 3.79 12.65 0.55
C VAL A 42 3.84 12.85 -0.97
N LYS A 43 4.56 11.99 -1.68
CA LYS A 43 4.74 12.11 -3.14
C LYS A 43 3.46 11.80 -3.93
N ALA A 44 2.62 10.89 -3.44
CA ALA A 44 1.41 10.46 -4.13
C ALA A 44 0.15 11.25 -3.73
N PHE A 45 0.04 11.62 -2.45
CA PHE A 45 -1.16 12.22 -1.85
C PHE A 45 -0.95 13.64 -1.33
N GLY A 46 0.30 14.11 -1.25
CA GLY A 46 0.64 15.42 -0.68
C GLY A 46 1.00 15.35 0.81
N GLU A 47 1.53 16.45 1.33
CA GLU A 47 1.96 16.55 2.73
C GLU A 47 0.80 16.47 3.73
N ASP A 48 -0.41 16.90 3.35
CA ASP A 48 -1.56 16.88 4.26
C ASP A 48 -2.11 15.45 4.46
N ASP A 49 -1.98 14.60 3.44
CA ASP A 49 -2.57 13.25 3.41
C ASP A 49 -1.53 12.12 3.44
N TYR A 50 -0.29 12.40 3.88
CA TYR A 50 0.78 11.39 3.92
C TYR A 50 0.44 10.16 4.78
N VAL A 51 -0.43 10.32 5.79
CA VAL A 51 -0.90 9.23 6.66
C VAL A 51 -1.60 8.15 5.82
N ARG A 52 -2.35 8.56 4.78
CA ARG A 52 -2.97 7.62 3.86
C ARG A 52 -1.94 6.78 3.11
N GLY A 53 -0.80 7.37 2.76
CA GLY A 53 0.32 6.64 2.16
C GLY A 53 0.99 5.66 3.11
N ILE A 54 1.03 5.98 4.40
CA ILE A 54 1.45 5.02 5.43
C ILE A 54 0.51 3.82 5.46
N GLU A 55 -0.80 4.06 5.51
CA GLU A 55 -1.82 3.00 5.51
C GLU A 55 -1.71 2.09 4.27
N VAL A 56 -1.73 2.68 3.08
CA VAL A 56 -1.64 1.95 1.80
C VAL A 56 -0.31 1.20 1.70
N GLY A 57 0.79 1.85 2.04
CA GLY A 57 2.13 1.26 1.96
C GLY A 57 2.35 0.10 2.93
N VAL A 58 1.86 0.21 4.17
CA VAL A 58 1.91 -0.87 5.15
C VAL A 58 1.07 -2.05 4.69
N ALA A 59 -0.16 -1.79 4.23
CA ALA A 59 -1.04 -2.83 3.76
C ALA A 59 -0.46 -3.58 2.54
N SER A 60 0.12 -2.83 1.59
CA SER A 60 0.75 -3.38 0.39
C SER A 60 1.92 -4.30 0.70
N ARG A 61 2.84 -3.87 1.58
CA ARG A 61 3.98 -4.71 2.00
C ARG A 61 3.54 -5.93 2.79
N SER A 62 2.54 -5.77 3.66
CA SER A 62 1.99 -6.88 4.43
C SER A 62 1.36 -7.92 3.51
N TYR A 63 0.61 -7.50 2.49
CA TYR A 63 0.02 -8.40 1.50
C TYR A 63 1.09 -9.10 0.66
N LEU A 64 2.13 -8.39 0.21
CA LEU A 64 3.24 -9.00 -0.53
C LEU A 64 3.96 -10.08 0.29
N ARG A 65 4.20 -9.84 1.58
CA ARG A 65 4.81 -10.83 2.48
C ARG A 65 3.97 -12.10 2.57
N GLU A 66 2.66 -11.97 2.71
CA GLU A 66 1.77 -13.15 2.73
C GLU A 66 1.81 -13.93 1.43
N LEU A 67 1.85 -13.26 0.27
CA LEU A 67 1.97 -13.95 -1.01
C LEU A 67 3.29 -14.72 -1.12
N LEU A 68 4.38 -14.18 -0.58
CA LEU A 68 5.68 -14.85 -0.57
C LEU A 68 5.68 -16.04 0.42
N ASP A 69 5.04 -15.90 1.58
CA ASP A 69 4.89 -16.98 2.56
C ASP A 69 3.99 -18.12 2.03
N GLU A 70 2.90 -17.78 1.33
CA GLU A 70 2.02 -18.72 0.64
C GLU A 70 2.83 -19.53 -0.40
N GLN A 71 3.61 -18.85 -1.25
CA GLN A 71 4.48 -19.52 -2.24
C GLN A 71 5.55 -20.42 -1.61
N ALA A 72 6.13 -20.01 -0.48
CA ALA A 72 7.14 -20.80 0.22
C ALA A 72 6.56 -22.06 0.90
N THR A 73 5.27 -22.05 1.25
CA THR A 73 4.58 -23.19 1.90
C THR A 73 4.03 -24.19 0.88
N GLU A 74 3.77 -23.75 -0.36
CA GLU A 74 3.32 -24.59 -1.47
C GLU A 74 4.46 -25.26 -2.27
N SER A 75 5.72 -24.93 -1.95
CA SER A 75 6.94 -25.50 -2.56
C SER A 75 7.52 -26.65 -1.74
#